data_AF-A0A372UCB2-F1
#
_entry.id   AF-A0A372UCB2-F1
#
_cell.length_a   1.000
_cell.length_b   1.000
_cell.length_c   1.000
_cell.angle_alpha   90.00
_cell.angle_beta   90.00
_cell.angle_gamma   90.00
#
_symmetry.space_group_name_H-M   'P 1'
#
loop_
_entity.id
_entity.type
_entity.pdbx_description
1 polymer ?
#
loop_
_entity_poly.entity_id
_entity_poly.type
_entity_poly.pdbx_seq_one_letter_code
_entity_poly.pdbx_strand_id
1 'polypeptide(L)'
;MSVVIVGGHDRMVCQYKKICKGYKCKAKVFTQMSANLSEQIGTPDLLILFTNTVSHKMVRCAVAEAEKCNADIVRCHTSSKSALTEILENVCASSVC
;
A
#
# COMPACT_ATOMS: atom_id res chain seq x y z
N MET A 1 2.82 -6.35 -11.19
CA MET A 1 2.10 -6.10 -9.93
C MET A 1 1.89 -4.61 -9.70
N SER A 2 0.71 -4.27 -9.23
CA SER A 2 0.23 -2.96 -8.85
C SER A 2 0.01 -2.93 -7.34
N VAL A 3 0.62 -1.94 -6.69
CA VAL A 3 0.64 -1.84 -5.23
C VAL A 3 0.01 -0.50 -4.83
N VAL A 4 -0.90 -0.54 -3.88
CA VAL A 4 -1.44 0.66 -3.23
C VAL A 4 -0.94 0.69 -1.80
N ILE A 5 -0.26 1.77 -1.42
CA ILE A 5 0.18 2.01 -0.05
C ILE A 5 -0.73 3.07 0.56
N VAL A 6 -1.32 2.76 1.71
CA VAL A 6 -2.19 3.65 2.47
C VAL A 6 -1.53 3.91 3.82
N GLY A 7 -1.20 5.17 4.07
CA GLY A 7 -0.42 5.62 5.23
C GLY A 7 1.03 5.94 4.91
N GLY A 8 1.81 6.13 5.96
CA GLY A 8 3.17 6.62 5.95
C GLY A 8 3.25 8.14 6.01
N HIS A 9 4.46 8.66 5.90
CA HIS A 9 4.72 10.10 5.94
C HIS A 9 4.86 10.68 4.54
N ASP A 10 4.35 11.90 4.32
CA ASP A 10 4.39 12.59 3.02
C ASP A 10 5.82 12.67 2.44
N ARG A 11 6.81 12.91 3.30
CA ARG A 11 8.24 12.98 2.92
C ARG A 11 8.78 11.66 2.36
N MET A 12 8.15 10.54 2.69
CA MET A 12 8.54 9.20 2.28
C MET A 12 7.87 8.73 1.00
N VAL A 13 6.85 9.43 0.48
CA VAL A 13 6.08 9.03 -0.72
C VAL A 13 7.00 8.72 -1.90
N CYS A 14 7.97 9.60 -2.18
CA CYS A 14 8.94 9.38 -3.25
C CYS A 14 9.83 8.16 -2.99
N GLN A 15 10.18 7.90 -1.74
CA GLN A 15 10.99 6.74 -1.37
C GLN A 15 10.21 5.43 -1.52
N TYR A 16 8.97 5.37 -1.04
CA TYR A 16 8.12 4.18 -1.22
C TYR A 16 7.95 3.83 -2.70
N LYS A 17 7.65 4.83 -3.54
CA LYS A 17 7.55 4.62 -5.00
C LYS A 17 8.86 4.10 -5.60
N LYS A 18 10.01 4.62 -5.16
CA LYS A 18 11.34 4.13 -5.61
C LYS A 18 11.57 2.67 -5.20
N ILE A 19 11.24 2.32 -3.96
CA ILE A 19 11.38 0.94 -3.44
C ILE A 19 10.51 0.00 -4.28
N CYS A 20 9.21 0.28 -4.41
CA CYS A 20 8.30 -0.54 -5.23
C CYS A 20 8.78 -0.68 -6.68
N LYS A 21 9.33 0.39 -7.28
CA LYS A 21 9.90 0.33 -8.64
C LYS A 21 11.08 -0.64 -8.73
N GLY A 22 11.90 -0.75 -7.68
CA GLY A 22 12.96 -1.75 -7.57
C GLY A 22 12.45 -3.19 -7.66
N TYR A 23 11.28 -3.46 -7.08
CA TYR A 23 10.57 -4.74 -7.18
C TYR A 23 9.67 -4.85 -8.43
N LYS A 24 9.88 -4.00 -9.45
CA LYS A 24 9.07 -3.95 -10.68
C LYS A 24 7.57 -3.75 -10.43
N CYS A 25 7.21 -3.13 -9.31
CA CYS A 25 5.84 -2.84 -8.92
C CYS A 25 5.45 -1.41 -9.27
N LYS A 26 4.25 -1.22 -9.85
CA LYS A 26 3.66 0.11 -10.06
C LYS A 26 2.94 0.53 -8.78
N ALA A 27 3.41 1.59 -8.12
CA ALA A 27 2.88 1.98 -6.81
C ALA A 27 2.08 3.29 -6.83
N LYS A 28 0.90 3.26 -6.20
CA LYS A 28 0.16 4.44 -5.74
C LYS A 28 0.34 4.56 -4.23
N VAL A 29 0.46 5.78 -3.71
CA VAL A 29 0.71 6.04 -2.29
C VAL A 29 -0.23 7.13 -1.82
N PHE A 30 -0.98 6.86 -0.77
CA PHE A 30 -1.92 7.78 -0.14
C PHE A 30 -1.56 7.92 1.34
N THR A 31 -0.88 9.00 1.70
CA THR A 31 -0.50 9.32 3.08
C THR A 31 -1.56 10.15 3.81
N GLN A 32 -2.51 10.73 3.07
CA GLN A 32 -3.59 11.55 3.58
C GLN A 32 -4.92 11.16 2.92
N MET A 33 -6.03 11.50 3.60
CA MET A 33 -7.36 11.26 3.06
C MET A 33 -7.61 12.11 1.81
N SER A 34 -7.94 11.46 0.69
CA SER A 34 -8.39 12.12 -0.53
C SER A 34 -9.92 12.07 -0.61
N ALA A 35 -10.56 13.08 -1.20
CA ALA A 35 -12.01 13.12 -1.38
C ALA A 35 -12.52 11.90 -2.18
N ASN A 36 -11.72 11.43 -3.14
CA ASN A 36 -12.05 10.29 -4.01
C ASN A 36 -11.08 9.13 -3.79
N LEU A 37 -10.70 8.86 -2.54
CA LEU A 37 -9.73 7.82 -2.21
C LEU A 37 -10.14 6.45 -2.80
N SER A 38 -11.41 6.08 -2.71
CA SER A 38 -11.92 4.80 -3.22
C SER A 38 -11.69 4.64 -4.73
N GLU A 39 -12.06 5.65 -5.51
CA GLU A 39 -11.86 5.67 -6.97
C GLU A 39 -10.37 5.66 -7.32
N GLN A 40 -9.54 6.35 -6.54
CA GLN A 40 -8.11 6.45 -6.79
C GLN A 40 -7.34 5.16 -6.44
N ILE A 41 -7.82 4.37 -5.48
CA ILE A 41 -7.28 3.03 -5.18
C ILE A 41 -7.39 2.17 -6.45
N GLY A 42 -8.57 2.07 -7.03
CA GLY A 42 -8.85 1.22 -8.19
C GLY A 42 -8.76 -0.26 -7.83
N THR A 43 -8.22 -1.08 -8.73
CA THR A 43 -8.09 -2.54 -8.58
C THR A 43 -6.62 -2.95 -8.43
N PRO A 44 -5.99 -2.77 -7.24
CA PRO A 44 -4.60 -3.18 -7.03
C PRO A 44 -4.48 -4.70 -6.86
N ASP A 45 -3.28 -5.23 -7.07
CA ASP A 45 -2.96 -6.62 -6.70
C ASP A 45 -2.68 -6.71 -5.19
N LEU A 46 -2.05 -5.68 -4.63
CA LEU A 46 -1.66 -5.61 -3.21
C LEU A 46 -2.00 -4.24 -2.61
N LEU A 47 -2.62 -4.24 -1.44
CA LEU A 47 -2.86 -3.06 -0.62
C LEU A 47 -2.11 -3.16 0.72
N ILE A 48 -1.17 -2.24 0.93
CA ILE A 48 -0.35 -2.15 2.15
C ILE A 48 -0.90 -1.02 3.03
N LEU A 49 -1.29 -1.35 4.26
CA LEU A 49 -1.80 -0.42 5.26
C LEU A 49 -0.77 -0.17 6.36
N PHE A 50 -0.27 1.05 6.45
CA PHE A 50 0.56 1.49 7.58
C PHE A 50 -0.31 2.01 8.73
N THR A 51 -0.78 1.08 9.56
CA THR A 51 -1.90 1.28 10.52
C THR A 51 -1.68 2.40 11.54
N ASN A 52 -0.44 2.68 11.96
CA ASN A 52 -0.14 3.76 12.91
C ASN A 52 -0.22 5.17 12.31
N THR A 53 -0.31 5.28 10.99
CA THR A 53 -0.22 6.55 10.26
C THR A 53 -1.47 6.88 9.46
N VAL A 54 -2.54 6.12 9.67
CA VAL A 54 -3.80 6.24 8.94
C VAL A 54 -4.97 6.41 9.90
N SER A 55 -5.95 7.21 9.49
CA SER A 55 -7.18 7.34 10.27
C SER A 55 -8.08 6.11 10.08
N HIS A 56 -8.96 5.84 11.05
CA HIS A 56 -9.96 4.77 10.92
C HIS A 56 -10.82 4.91 9.66
N LYS A 57 -11.16 6.14 9.26
CA LYS A 57 -11.90 6.40 8.03
C LYS A 57 -11.12 5.93 6.79
N MET A 58 -9.82 6.22 6.76
CA MET A 58 -8.95 5.83 5.67
C MET A 58 -8.78 4.31 5.59
N VAL A 59 -8.59 3.64 6.74
CA VAL A 59 -8.52 2.17 6.81
C VAL A 59 -9.80 1.54 6.30
N ARG A 60 -10.96 2.00 6.78
CA ARG A 60 -12.26 1.44 6.35
C ARG A 60 -12.46 1.57 4.85
N CYS A 61 -12.16 2.73 4.28
CA CYS A 61 -12.27 2.94 2.84
C CYS A 61 -11.30 2.04 2.05
N ALA A 62 -10.04 1.98 2.46
CA ALA A 62 -9.03 1.18 1.78
C ALA A 62 -9.31 -0.33 1.82
N VAL A 63 -9.72 -0.84 2.99
CA VAL A 63 -10.07 -2.26 3.17
C VAL A 63 -11.31 -2.61 2.34
N ALA A 64 -12.35 -1.77 2.38
CA ALA A 64 -13.58 -2.03 1.61
C ALA A 64 -13.31 -2.08 0.10
N GLU A 65 -12.47 -1.21 -0.45
CA GLU A 65 -12.13 -1.26 -1.88
C GLU A 65 -11.21 -2.44 -2.23
N ALA A 66 -10.24 -2.78 -1.37
CA ALA A 66 -9.40 -3.96 -1.59
C ALA A 66 -10.23 -5.25 -1.59
N GLU A 67 -11.17 -5.41 -0.66
CA GLU A 67 -12.07 -6.55 -0.58
C GLU A 67 -12.97 -6.67 -1.81
N LYS A 68 -13.54 -5.55 -2.31
CA LYS A 68 -14.34 -5.54 -3.55
C LYS A 68 -13.57 -6.04 -4.77
N CYS A 69 -12.26 -5.80 -4.80
CA CYS A 69 -11.40 -6.15 -5.93
C CYS A 69 -10.60 -7.44 -5.70
N ASN A 70 -10.82 -8.15 -4.58
CA ASN A 70 -10.03 -9.32 -4.15
C ASN A 70 -8.51 -9.04 -4.12
N ALA A 71 -8.11 -7.84 -3.72
CA ALA A 71 -6.71 -7.48 -3.55
C ALA A 71 -6.17 -8.06 -2.24
N ASP A 72 -4.89 -8.46 -2.23
CA ASP A 72 -4.22 -8.89 -1.01
C ASP A 72 -4.04 -7.70 -0.06
N ILE A 73 -4.38 -7.88 1.22
CA ILE A 73 -4.28 -6.82 2.22
C ILE A 73 -3.18 -7.17 3.23
N VAL A 74 -2.13 -6.35 3.27
CA VAL A 74 -1.06 -6.45 4.28
C VAL A 74 -1.15 -5.27 5.22
N ARG A 75 -1.22 -5.54 6.52
CA ARG A 75 -1.22 -4.52 7.58
C ARG A 75 0.12 -4.51 8.28
N CYS A 76 0.70 -3.32 8.42
CA CYS A 76 1.95 -3.11 9.12
C CYS A 76 1.84 -1.90 10.03
N HIS A 77 2.30 -2.01 11.28
CA HIS A 77 2.29 -0.89 12.21
C HIS A 77 3.37 0.15 11.88
N THR A 78 4.45 -0.27 11.23
CA THR A 78 5.61 0.58 10.96
C THR A 78 5.65 1.00 9.50
N SER A 79 5.80 2.30 9.25
CA SER A 79 5.90 2.89 7.91
C SER A 79 7.36 3.10 7.45
N SER A 80 8.30 2.33 7.97
CA SER A 80 9.71 2.52 7.63
C SER A 80 10.04 1.97 6.24
N LYS A 81 11.16 2.41 5.68
CA LYS A 81 11.73 1.82 4.46
C LYS A 81 11.88 0.30 4.60
N SER A 82 12.49 -0.15 5.71
CA SER A 82 12.76 -1.57 5.93
C SER A 82 11.48 -2.39 6.02
N ALA A 83 10.44 -1.88 6.69
CA ALA A 83 9.15 -2.55 6.78
C ALA A 83 8.51 -2.73 5.39
N LEU A 84 8.54 -1.69 4.54
CA LEU A 84 8.04 -1.80 3.17
C LEU A 84 8.84 -2.82 2.35
N THR A 85 10.17 -2.80 2.47
CA THR A 85 11.06 -3.73 1.78
C THR A 85 10.76 -5.18 2.13
N GLU A 86 10.63 -5.49 3.43
CA GLU A 86 10.32 -6.83 3.92
C GLU A 86 8.95 -7.33 3.41
N ILE A 87 7.93 -6.48 3.41
CA ILE A 87 6.61 -6.82 2.87
C ILE A 87 6.70 -7.18 1.38
N LEU A 88 7.41 -6.35 0.60
CA LEU A 88 7.57 -6.59 -0.84
C LEU A 88 8.41 -7.82 -1.13
N GLU A 89 9.45 -8.10 -0.35
CA GLU A 89 10.23 -9.32 -0.46
C GLU A 89 9.36 -10.56 -0.24
N ASN A 90 8.55 -10.58 0.81
CA ASN A 90 7.67 -11.71 1.10
C ASN A 90 6.62 -11.93 0.00
N VAL A 91 5.97 -10.86 -0.46
CA VAL A 91 4.94 -10.97 -1.51
C VAL A 91 5.54 -11.35 -2.85
N CYS A 92 6.64 -10.70 -3.27
CA CYS A 92 7.28 -10.98 -4.54
C CYS A 92 7.99 -12.34 -4.55
N ALA A 93 8.53 -12.81 -3.43
CA ALA A 93 9.08 -14.17 -3.32
C ALA A 93 7.97 -15.23 -3.44
N SER A 94 6.79 -14.97 -2.86
CA SER A 94 5.63 -15.86 -2.97
C SER A 94 4.98 -15.87 -4.35
N SER A 95 5.28 -14.88 -5.19
CA SER A 95 4.77 -14.77 -6.58
C SER A 95 5.59 -15.57 -7.60
N VAL A 96 6.62 -16.30 -7.16
CA VAL A 96 7.42 -17.21 -7.99
C VAL A 96 7.06 -18.64 -7.62
N CYS A 97 5.95 -19.14 -8.18
CA CYS A 97 5.62 -20.57 -8.30
C CYS A 97 4.80 -20.77 -9.58
#